data_AF-A0A2G5KDS0-F1
#
_entry.id   AF-A0A2G5KDS0-F1
#
_cell.length_a   1.000
_cell.length_b   1.000
_cell.length_c   1.000
_cell.angle_alpha   90.00
_cell.angle_beta   90.00
_cell.angle_gamma   90.00
#
_symmetry.space_group_name_H-M   'P 1'
#
loop_
_entity.id
_entity.type
_entity.pdbx_description
1 polymer ?
#
loop_
_entity_poly.entity_id
_entity_poly.type
_entity_poly.pdbx_seq_one_letter_code
_entity_poly.pdbx_strand_id
1 'polypeptide(L)'
;MKYLISLIVCIAFGLIIYGFSLDETEEAIADKYIGSGTLTLFLVAMPLFLYKESKTRRWNDYMLTEENVRKMQGKEPKNTDNQDTPSN
;
A
#
# COMPACT_ATOMS: atom_id res chain seq x y z
N MET A 1 -8.37 4.82 12.08
CA MET A 1 -8.05 4.62 10.64
C MET A 1 -8.32 3.22 10.07
N LYS A 2 -8.87 2.25 10.83
CA LYS A 2 -9.03 0.87 10.33
C LYS A 2 -9.95 0.78 9.10
N TYR A 3 -11.00 1.61 9.04
CA TYR A 3 -12.02 1.59 7.99
C TYR A 3 -12.03 2.80 7.04
N LEU A 4 -11.12 3.77 7.21
CA LEU A 4 -11.15 5.00 6.40
C LEU A 4 -10.99 4.71 4.90
N ILE A 5 -10.05 3.83 4.55
CA ILE A 5 -9.80 3.42 3.16
C ILE A 5 -11.01 2.65 2.62
N SER A 6 -11.60 1.77 3.44
CA SER A 6 -12.80 1.03 3.06
C SER A 6 -13.98 1.97 2.78
N LEU A 7 -14.13 3.05 3.57
CA LEU A 7 -15.17 4.06 3.35
C LEU A 7 -14.98 4.77 2.01
N ILE A 8 -13.74 5.21 1.71
CA ILE A 8 -13.42 5.88 0.43
C ILE A 8 -13.72 4.97 -0.76
N VAL A 9 -13.34 3.69 -0.66
CA VAL A 9 -13.63 2.69 -1.68
C VAL A 9 -15.14 2.48 -1.86
N CYS A 10 -15.90 2.38 -0.76
CA CYS A 10 -17.35 2.27 -0.83
C CYS A 10 -18.01 3.50 -1.48
N ILE A 11 -17.55 4.72 -1.16
CA ILE A 11 -18.06 5.94 -1.79
C ILE A 11 -17.75 5.94 -3.28
N ALA A 12 -16.53 5.57 -3.68
CA ALA A 12 -16.16 5.53 -5.08
C ALA A 12 -16.96 4.49 -5.88
N PHE A 13 -17.20 3.30 -5.32
CA PHE A 13 -18.13 2.33 -5.91
C PHE A 13 -19.56 2.88 -5.98
N GLY A 14 -20.01 3.59 -4.95
CA GLY A 14 -21.31 4.26 -4.95
C GLY A 14 -21.46 5.25 -6.10
N LEU A 15 -20.43 6.06 -6.37
CA LEU A 15 -20.42 7.01 -7.50
C LEU A 15 -20.46 6.28 -8.86
N ILE A 16 -19.72 5.19 -9.00
CA ILE A 16 -19.72 4.40 -10.25
C ILE A 16 -21.09 3.75 -10.48
N ILE A 17 -21.65 3.08 -9.46
CA ILE A 17 -22.96 2.45 -9.54
C ILE A 17 -24.04 3.49 -9.82
N TYR A 18 -23.97 4.65 -9.15
CA TYR A 18 -24.88 5.76 -9.39
C TYR A 18 -24.79 6.24 -10.83
N GLY A 19 -23.58 6.49 -11.35
CA GLY A 19 -23.38 6.88 -12.74
C GLY A 19 -23.96 5.88 -13.75
N PHE A 20 -23.85 4.57 -13.50
CA PHE A 20 -24.49 3.56 -14.34
C PHE A 20 -26.01 3.47 -14.20
N SER A 21 -26.58 4.04 -13.14
CA SER A 21 -28.03 4.05 -12.90
C SER A 21 -28.71 5.27 -13.52
N LEU A 22 -27.96 6.21 -14.11
CA LEU A 22 -28.50 7.38 -14.79
C LEU A 22 -28.99 7.02 -16.20
N ASP A 23 -30.09 7.65 -16.62
CA ASP A 23 -30.67 7.48 -17.95
C ASP A 23 -29.78 8.08 -19.06
N GLU A 24 -29.97 7.59 -20.29
CA GLU A 24 -29.23 7.99 -21.49
C GLU A 24 -29.32 9.50 -21.80
N THR A 25 -30.34 10.19 -21.28
CA THR A 25 -30.48 11.65 -21.44
C THR A 25 -29.43 12.45 -20.66
N GLU A 26 -28.78 11.84 -19.67
CA GLU A 26 -27.81 12.47 -18.78
C GLU A 26 -26.42 11.81 -18.88
N GLU A 27 -26.06 11.33 -20.08
CA GLU A 27 -24.81 10.60 -20.35
C GLU A 27 -23.55 11.38 -19.89
N ALA A 28 -23.51 12.70 -20.14
CA ALA A 28 -22.40 13.55 -19.71
C ALA A 28 -22.25 13.61 -18.17
N ILE A 29 -23.35 13.50 -17.44
CA ILE A 29 -23.36 13.48 -15.97
C ILE A 29 -22.96 12.08 -15.49
N ALA A 30 -23.49 11.02 -16.12
CA ALA A 30 -23.14 9.63 -15.84
C ALA A 30 -21.62 9.41 -15.95
N ASP A 31 -21.01 9.81 -17.07
CA ASP A 31 -19.58 9.69 -17.32
C ASP A 31 -18.74 10.47 -16.31
N LYS A 32 -19.22 11.64 -15.87
CA LYS A 32 -18.54 12.43 -14.83
C LYS A 32 -18.53 11.70 -13.49
N TYR A 33 -19.61 11.02 -13.12
CA TYR A 33 -19.68 10.22 -11.89
C TYR A 33 -18.82 8.94 -11.98
N ILE A 34 -18.87 8.23 -13.10
CA ILE A 34 -18.05 7.04 -13.34
C ILE A 34 -16.56 7.41 -13.36
N GLY A 35 -16.21 8.47 -14.09
CA GLY A 35 -14.86 8.98 -14.20
C GLY A 35 -14.31 9.48 -12.86
N SER A 36 -15.09 10.27 -12.11
CA SER A 36 -14.66 10.74 -10.78
C SER A 36 -14.54 9.62 -9.75
N GLY A 37 -15.45 8.63 -9.76
CA GLY A 37 -15.35 7.43 -8.92
C GLY A 37 -14.10 6.62 -9.25
N THR A 38 -13.84 6.37 -10.53
CA THR A 38 -12.64 5.66 -11.00
C THR A 38 -11.36 6.42 -10.63
N LEU A 39 -11.33 7.74 -10.86
CA LEU A 39 -10.20 8.59 -10.51
C LEU A 39 -9.91 8.55 -9.01
N THR A 40 -10.96 8.57 -8.18
CA THR A 40 -10.85 8.48 -6.72
C THR A 40 -10.29 7.13 -6.27
N LEU A 41 -10.71 6.02 -6.89
CA LEU A 41 -10.14 4.69 -6.60
C LEU A 41 -8.65 4.63 -6.90
N PHE A 42 -8.23 5.10 -8.08
CA PHE A 42 -6.86 4.95 -8.53
C PHE A 42 -5.89 5.98 -7.93
N LEU A 43 -6.31 7.25 -7.81
CA LEU A 43 -5.41 8.31 -7.33
C LEU A 43 -5.49 8.53 -5.82
N VAL A 44 -6.58 8.13 -5.16
CA VAL A 44 -6.73 8.35 -3.72
C VAL A 44 -6.71 7.03 -2.96
N ALA A 45 -7.61 6.10 -3.27
CA ALA A 45 -7.73 4.85 -2.50
C ALA A 45 -6.47 3.97 -2.60
N MET A 46 -5.92 3.82 -3.82
CA MET A 46 -4.71 3.02 -4.07
C MET A 46 -3.47 3.56 -3.33
N PRO A 47 -3.08 4.84 -3.45
CA PRO A 47 -1.93 5.36 -2.70
C PRO A 47 -2.11 5.28 -1.18
N LEU A 48 -3.31 5.58 -0.67
CA LEU A 48 -3.60 5.43 0.76
C LEU A 48 -3.47 3.98 1.24
N PHE A 49 -3.95 3.03 0.43
CA PHE A 49 -3.85 1.60 0.72
C PHE A 49 -2.39 1.16 0.80
N LEU A 50 -1.58 1.51 -0.20
CA LEU A 50 -0.16 1.21 -0.22
C LEU A 50 0.58 1.83 0.95
N TYR A 51 0.28 3.08 1.31
CA TYR A 51 0.90 3.73 2.47
C TYR A 51 0.57 3.01 3.79
N LYS A 52 -0.69 2.63 4.00
CA LYS A 52 -1.11 1.89 5.19
C LYS A 52 -0.43 0.53 5.28
N GLU A 53 -0.40 -0.21 4.17
CA GLU A 53 0.16 -1.58 4.14
C GLU A 53 1.69 -1.57 4.20
N SER A 54 2.34 -0.62 3.52
CA SER A 54 3.79 -0.41 3.59
C SER A 54 4.26 -0.18 5.03
N LYS A 55 3.48 0.56 5.85
CA LYS A 55 3.80 0.76 7.26
C LYS A 55 3.71 -0.51 8.10
N THR A 56 2.88 -1.49 7.70
CA THR A 56 2.78 -2.77 8.41
C THR A 56 3.97 -3.69 8.14
N ARG A 57 4.66 -3.51 7.01
CA ARG A 57 5.83 -4.30 6.64
C ARG A 57 7.11 -3.50 6.92
N ARG A 58 7.87 -3.89 7.95
CA ARG A 58 9.19 -3.30 8.17
C ARG A 58 10.09 -3.68 6.99
N TRP A 59 10.41 -2.72 6.12
CA TRP A 59 11.33 -2.90 4.99
C TRP A 59 12.64 -3.59 5.40
N ASN A 60 13.12 -3.30 6.61
CA ASN A 60 14.33 -3.87 7.18
C ASN A 60 14.27 -5.38 7.41
N ASP A 61 13.10 -5.97 7.63
CA ASP A 61 12.99 -7.43 7.84
C ASP A 61 13.08 -8.23 6.53
N TYR A 62 12.95 -7.56 5.39
CA TYR A 62 13.00 -8.18 4.06
C TYR A 62 14.29 -7.86 3.31
N MET A 63 15.12 -6.97 3.83
CA MET A 63 16.39 -6.63 3.21
C MET A 63 17.41 -7.74 3.49
N LEU A 64 18.16 -8.13 2.45
CA LEU A 64 19.24 -9.12 2.54
C LEU A 64 20.47 -8.51 3.25
N THR A 65 20.29 -8.07 4.48
CA THR A 65 21.38 -7.68 5.36
C THR A 65 22.11 -8.93 5.85
N GLU A 66 23.38 -8.77 6.20
CA GLU A 66 24.19 -9.90 6.70
C GLU A 66 23.53 -10.57 7.91
N GLU A 67 22.88 -9.79 8.80
CA GLU A 67 22.15 -10.36 9.93
C GLU A 67 20.91 -11.17 9.50
N ASN A 68 20.12 -10.69 8.54
CA ASN A 68 18.91 -11.37 8.07
C ASN A 68 19.24 -12.63 7.27
N VAL A 69 20.26 -12.58 6.41
CA VAL A 69 20.73 -13.75 5.65
C VAL A 69 21.25 -14.83 6.58
N ARG A 70 22.02 -14.47 7.62
CA ARG A 70 22.49 -15.43 8.64
C ARG A 70 21.33 -16.05 9.42
N LYS A 71 20.33 -15.24 9.79
CA LYS A 71 19.10 -15.71 10.43
C LYS A 71 18.35 -16.72 9.55
N MET A 72 18.24 -16.47 8.23
CA MET A 72 17.64 -17.42 7.28
C MET A 72 18.46 -18.71 7.13
N GLN A 73 19.78 -18.63 7.26
CA GLN A 73 20.68 -19.79 7.23
C GLN A 73 20.74 -20.55 8.57
N GLY A 74 19.99 -20.14 9.59
CA GLY A 74 20.03 -20.75 10.93
C GLY A 74 21.34 -20.52 11.67
N LYS A 75 22.13 -19.52 11.26
CA LYS A 75 23.42 -19.17 11.89
C LYS A 75 23.20 -18.08 12.92
N GLU A 76 23.96 -18.14 14.01
CA GLU A 76 23.97 -17.09 15.02
C GLU A 76 24.41 -15.73 14.42
N PRO A 77 23.92 -14.59 14.95
CA PRO A 77 24.34 -13.26 14.51
C PRO A 77 25.85 -13.07 14.70
N LYS A 78 26.50 -12.32 13.80
CA LYS A 78 27.92 -12.00 13.93
C LYS A 78 28.10 -11.05 15.12
N ASN A 79 28.98 -11.40 16.05
CA ASN A 79 29.43 -10.46 17.08
C ASN A 79 30.56 -9.61 16.48
N THR A 80 30.25 -8.37 16.08
CA THR A 80 31.19 -7.48 15.39
C THR A 80 32.13 -6.76 16.36
N ASP A 81 31.85 -6.82 17.66
CA ASP A 81 32.57 -6.13 18.75
C ASP A 81 34.07 -6.48 18.84
N ASN A 82 34.51 -7.54 18.17
CA ASN A 82 35.89 -8.04 18.22
C ASN A 82 36.65 -7.92 16.88
N GLN A 83 36.11 -7.23 15.87
CA GLN A 83 36.73 -7.17 14.53
C GLN A 83 37.58 -5.90 14.26
N ASP A 84 37.55 -4.91 15.16
CA ASP A 84 38.29 -3.64 15.00
C ASP A 84 39.67 -3.61 15.66
N THR A 85 40.14 -4.70 16.28
CA THR A 85 41.54 -4.79 16.74
C THR A 85 42.42 -5.43 15.65
N PRO A 86 43.25 -4.65 14.94
CA PRO A 86 44.27 -5.24 14.09
C PRO A 86 45.26 -5.97 15.00
N SER A 87 45.42 -7.27 14.77
CA SER A 87 46.55 -8.04 15.30
C SER A 87 47.83 -7.47 14.70
N ASN A 88 48.50 -6.63 15.46
CA ASN A 88 49.85 -6.11 15.22
C ASN A 88 50.92 -7.22 15.18
#